data_AF-A0A7K3HKP9-F1
#
_entry.id   AF-A0A7K3HKP9-F1
#
_cell.length_a   1.000
_cell.length_b   1.000
_cell.length_c   1.000
_cell.angle_alpha   90.00
_cell.angle_beta   90.00
_cell.angle_gamma   90.00
#
_symmetry.space_group_name_H-M   'P 1'
#
loop_
_entity.id
_entity.type
_entity.pdbx_description
1 polymer ?
#
loop_
_entity_poly.entity_id
_entity_poly.type
_entity_poly.pdbx_seq_one_letter_code
_entity_poly.pdbx_strand_id
1 'polypeptide(L)'
;MRRLLPLISSHPGGRSAMTCRYRCGNACFHEVPNTSDNAYAGDIIAGALSRRSMLRAGAVVTVASAAGASLLGRAPGAEAAPWTPPP
;
A
#
# COMPACT_ATOMS: atom_id res chain seq x y z
N MET A 1 2.65 1.23 -19.45
CA MET A 1 1.50 0.92 -18.57
C MET A 1 2.03 0.17 -17.36
N ARG A 2 1.84 0.67 -16.14
CA ARG A 2 2.39 0.04 -14.92
C ARG A 2 1.58 -1.21 -14.59
N ARG A 3 2.22 -2.38 -14.64
CA ARG A 3 1.64 -3.65 -14.20
C ARG A 3 1.71 -3.66 -12.67
N LEU A 4 0.58 -3.37 -12.03
CA LEU A 4 0.44 -3.53 -10.58
C LEU A 4 0.45 -5.03 -10.27
N LEU A 5 1.15 -5.43 -9.20
CA LEU A 5 1.24 -6.82 -8.75
C LEU A 5 -0.16 -7.45 -8.66
N PRO A 6 -0.30 -8.77 -8.91
CA PRO A 6 -1.58 -9.49 -8.92
C PRO A 6 -2.23 -9.63 -7.54
N LEU A 7 -1.72 -8.90 -6.54
CA LEU A 7 -2.30 -8.78 -5.21
C LEU A 7 -3.27 -7.59 -5.10
N ILE A 8 -3.21 -6.65 -6.06
CA ILE A 8 -3.98 -5.40 -6.06
C ILE A 8 -4.89 -5.29 -7.30
N SER A 9 -5.10 -6.39 -8.02
CA SER A 9 -6.12 -6.42 -9.06
C SER A 9 -7.47 -6.25 -8.37
N SER A 10 -7.99 -5.03 -8.37
CA SER A 10 -9.13 -4.66 -7.52
C SER A 10 -10.40 -5.39 -7.90
N HIS A 11 -10.50 -5.95 -9.11
CA HIS A 11 -11.65 -6.72 -9.59
C HIS A 11 -11.23 -7.68 -10.71
N PRO A 12 -11.68 -8.95 -10.68
CA PRO A 12 -11.61 -9.85 -11.83
C PRO A 12 -12.29 -9.19 -13.04
N GLY A 13 -11.63 -9.15 -14.20
CA GLY A 13 -12.17 -8.55 -15.42
C GLY A 13 -11.53 -7.25 -15.90
N GLY A 14 -10.43 -6.80 -15.28
CA GLY A 14 -9.58 -5.72 -15.79
C GLY A 14 -10.18 -4.30 -15.69
N ARG A 15 -11.32 -4.15 -15.01
CA ARG A 15 -11.97 -2.86 -14.73
C ARG A 15 -11.84 -2.54 -13.24
N SER A 16 -11.87 -1.25 -12.89
CA SER A 16 -11.98 -0.86 -11.48
C SER A 16 -13.37 -1.23 -10.93
N ALA A 17 -13.46 -1.45 -9.62
CA ALA A 17 -14.73 -1.72 -8.93
C ALA A 17 -15.79 -0.63 -9.19
N MET A 18 -15.37 0.64 -9.23
CA MET A 18 -16.26 1.77 -9.53
C MET A 18 -16.82 1.71 -10.95
N THR A 19 -16.02 1.33 -11.93
CA THR A 19 -16.50 1.15 -13.31
C THR A 19 -17.48 -0.01 -13.40
N CYS A 20 -17.23 -1.13 -12.70
CA CYS A 20 -18.19 -2.25 -12.64
C CYS A 20 -19.54 -1.82 -12.03
N ARG A 21 -19.51 -1.07 -10.92
CA ARG A 21 -20.71 -0.57 -10.24
C ARG A 21 -21.57 0.30 -11.17
N TYR A 22 -20.96 1.26 -11.85
CA TYR A 22 -21.70 2.22 -12.67
C TYR A 22 -22.05 1.72 -14.07
N ARG A 23 -21.29 0.80 -14.64
CA ARG A 23 -21.51 0.34 -16.04
C ARG A 23 -22.30 -0.95 -16.13
N CYS A 24 -22.08 -1.88 -15.21
CA CYS A 24 -22.65 -3.23 -15.27
C CYS A 24 -23.49 -3.57 -14.04
N GLY A 25 -23.69 -2.63 -13.11
CA GLY A 25 -24.48 -2.87 -11.90
C GLY A 25 -23.96 -4.01 -11.02
N ASN A 26 -22.64 -4.26 -11.02
CA ASN A 26 -22.02 -5.39 -10.32
C ASN A 26 -22.52 -6.78 -10.77
N ALA A 27 -22.91 -6.97 -12.04
CA ALA A 27 -23.40 -8.26 -12.55
C ALA A 27 -22.43 -9.45 -12.37
N CYS A 28 -21.12 -9.20 -12.30
CA CYS A 28 -20.10 -10.24 -12.06
C CYS A 28 -19.77 -10.43 -10.57
N PHE A 29 -20.44 -9.72 -9.66
CA PHE A 29 -20.18 -9.83 -8.23
C PHE A 29 -20.87 -11.07 -7.67
N HIS A 30 -20.14 -11.83 -6.87
CA HIS A 30 -20.62 -12.97 -6.12
C HIS A 30 -20.27 -12.76 -4.65
N GLU A 31 -21.10 -13.30 -3.77
CA GLU A 31 -20.83 -13.29 -2.34
C GLU A 31 -19.49 -13.96 -2.03
N VAL A 32 -18.83 -13.54 -0.96
CA VAL A 32 -17.54 -14.10 -0.56
C VAL A 32 -17.74 -15.60 -0.24
N PRO A 33 -17.03 -16.52 -0.90
CA PRO A 33 -17.28 -17.96 -0.75
C PRO A 33 -16.80 -18.53 0.60
N ASN A 34 -16.05 -17.75 1.38
CA ASN A 34 -15.58 -18.17 2.69
C ASN A 34 -16.70 -18.03 3.72
N THR A 35 -17.16 -19.16 4.25
CA THR A 35 -18.24 -19.25 5.26
C THR A 35 -17.73 -19.43 6.68
N SER A 36 -16.41 -19.36 6.92
CA SER A 36 -15.87 -19.48 8.27
C SER A 36 -16.34 -18.31 9.15
N ASP A 37 -16.50 -18.56 10.45
CA ASP A 37 -16.86 -17.54 11.44
C ASP A 37 -15.70 -16.58 11.82
N ASN A 38 -14.57 -16.64 11.11
CA ASN A 38 -13.45 -15.74 11.32
C ASN A 38 -13.79 -14.31 10.87
N ALA A 39 -13.15 -13.33 11.50
CA ALA A 39 -13.25 -11.95 11.05
C ALA A 39 -12.82 -11.81 9.58
N TYR A 40 -13.57 -11.02 8.82
CA TYR A 40 -13.25 -10.78 7.42
C TYR A 40 -11.91 -10.03 7.30
N ALA A 41 -10.97 -10.59 6.54
CA ALA A 41 -9.62 -10.02 6.41
C ALA A 41 -9.64 -8.58 5.88
N GLY A 42 -10.60 -8.24 5.01
CA GLY A 42 -10.76 -6.88 4.52
C GLY A 42 -11.07 -5.87 5.62
N ASP A 43 -11.87 -6.27 6.62
CA ASP A 43 -12.23 -5.42 7.76
C ASP A 43 -11.06 -5.26 8.73
N ILE A 44 -10.32 -6.34 8.98
CA ILE A 44 -9.08 -6.30 9.78
C ILE A 44 -8.07 -5.33 9.14
N ILE A 45 -7.86 -5.45 7.83
CA ILE A 45 -6.94 -4.57 7.10
C ILE A 45 -7.46 -3.13 7.09
N ALA A 46 -8.75 -2.90 6.83
CA ALA A 46 -9.31 -1.55 6.82
C ALA A 46 -9.25 -0.87 8.20
N GLY A 47 -9.41 -1.65 9.27
CA GLY A 47 -9.26 -1.18 10.65
C GLY A 47 -7.80 -0.84 10.99
N ALA A 48 -6.84 -1.65 10.54
CA ALA A 48 -5.42 -1.42 10.81
C ALA A 48 -4.79 -0.35 9.90
N LEU A 49 -5.19 -0.30 8.62
CA LEU A 49 -4.56 0.46 7.55
C LEU A 49 -5.59 1.25 6.77
N SER A 50 -5.48 2.58 6.82
CA SER A 50 -6.27 3.48 6.00
C SER A 50 -5.36 4.40 5.19
N ARG A 51 -5.85 4.90 4.05
CA ARG A 51 -5.12 5.92 3.27
C ARG A 51 -4.77 7.14 4.12
N ARG A 52 -5.69 7.56 5.00
CA ARG A 52 -5.49 8.73 5.86
C ARG A 52 -4.41 8.48 6.91
N SER A 53 -4.42 7.31 7.56
CA SER A 53 -3.38 6.96 8.55
C SER A 53 -2.02 6.84 7.90
N MET A 54 -1.93 6.23 6.70
CA MET A 54 -0.69 6.19 5.92
C MET A 54 -0.17 7.59 5.55
N LEU A 55 -1.04 8.47 5.07
CA LEU A 55 -0.64 9.85 4.74
C LEU A 55 -0.16 10.62 5.97
N ARG A 56 -0.85 10.49 7.11
CA ARG A 56 -0.44 11.12 8.38
C ARG A 56 0.90 10.57 8.85
N ALA A 57 1.09 9.25 8.83
CA ALA A 57 2.35 8.63 9.20
C ALA A 57 3.51 9.13 8.32
N GLY A 58 3.31 9.18 6.99
CA GLY A 58 4.28 9.74 6.07
C GLY A 58 4.63 11.20 6.40
N ALA A 59 3.63 12.04 6.65
CA ALA A 59 3.86 13.44 7.03
C ALA A 59 4.68 13.56 8.33
N VAL A 60 4.32 12.79 9.38
CA VAL A 60 5.05 12.79 10.66
C VAL A 60 6.50 12.35 10.47
N VAL A 61 6.74 11.25 9.74
CA VAL A 61 8.10 10.76 9.45
C VAL A 61 8.92 11.82 8.72
N THR A 62 8.31 12.52 7.77
CA THR A 62 9.00 13.56 6.98
C THR A 62 9.40 14.74 7.86
N VAL A 63 8.47 15.23 8.70
CA VAL A 63 8.72 16.34 9.63
C VAL A 63 9.76 15.95 10.68
N ALA A 64 9.62 14.77 11.30
CA ALA A 64 10.56 14.29 12.30
C ALA A 64 11.97 14.12 11.73
N SER A 65 12.08 13.58 10.51
CA SER A 65 13.38 13.45 9.81
C SER A 65 14.01 14.80 9.51
N ALA A 66 13.22 15.78 9.06
CA ALA A 66 13.71 17.14 8.79
C ALA A 66 14.15 17.87 10.07
N ALA A 67 13.39 17.73 11.16
CA ALA A 67 13.75 18.27 12.46
C ALA A 67 15.01 17.59 13.03
N GLY A 68 15.12 16.26 12.95
CA GLY A 68 16.31 15.52 13.36
C GLY A 68 17.56 15.92 12.55
N ALA A 69 17.43 16.07 11.23
CA ALA A 69 18.53 16.50 10.37
C ALA A 69 19.00 17.94 10.65
N SER A 70 18.10 18.82 11.08
CA SER A 70 18.46 20.19 11.50
C SER A 70 19.13 20.24 12.88
N LEU A 71 18.78 19.31 13.79
CA LEU A 71 19.39 19.23 15.13
C LEU A 71 20.75 18.52 15.16
N LEU A 72 20.99 17.55 14.26
CA LEU A 72 22.20 16.71 14.29
C LEU A 72 23.37 17.25 13.45
N GLY A 73 23.19 18.35 12.72
CA GLY A 73 24.18 18.84 11.75
C GLY A 73 24.37 17.88 10.58
N ARG A 74 24.96 18.38 9.47
CA ARG A 74 25.19 17.59 8.25
C ARG A 74 26.20 16.47 8.55
N ALA A 75 25.74 15.24 8.80
CA ALA A 75 26.60 14.08 8.77
C ALA A 75 27.20 13.91 7.35
N PRO A 76 28.49 13.53 7.21
CA PRO A 76 29.06 13.26 5.90
C PRO A 76 28.27 12.13 5.23
N GLY A 77 28.02 12.26 3.92
CA GLY A 77 27.30 11.24 3.16
C GLY A 77 28.04 9.90 3.27
N ALA A 78 27.33 8.87 3.70
CA ALA A 78 27.86 7.51 3.63
C ALA A 78 27.91 7.08 2.17
N GLU A 79 29.12 6.99 1.62
CA GLU A 79 29.34 6.46 0.28
C GLU A 79 29.19 4.93 0.34
N ALA A 80 28.29 4.39 -0.46
CA ALA A 80 28.14 2.94 -0.55
C ALA A 80 29.39 2.35 -1.21
N ALA A 81 30.10 1.48 -0.50
CA ALA A 81 31.24 0.77 -1.07
C ALA A 81 30.77 -0.07 -2.27
N PRO A 82 31.50 -0.06 -3.40
CA PRO A 82 31.16 -0.89 -4.54
C PRO A 82 31.19 -2.35 -4.13
N TRP A 83 30.10 -3.06 -4.41
CA TRP A 83 30.02 -4.50 -4.17
C TRP A 83 30.90 -5.24 -5.17
N THR A 84 31.87 -6.00 -4.68
CA THR A 84 32.62 -6.98 -5.45
C THR A 84 32.04 -8.38 -5.19
N PRO A 85 31.51 -9.08 -6.22
CA PRO A 85 31.13 -10.48 -6.07
C PRO A 85 32.33 -11.37 -5.76
N PRO A 86 32.16 -12.42 -4.95
CA PRO A 86 33.16 -13.50 -4.83
C PRO A 86 33.25 -14.32 -6.13
N PRO A 87 34.39 -15.00 -6.39
CA PRO A 87 34.61 -15.82 -7.59
C PRO A 87 33.69 -17.03 -7.68
#